data_AF-A0AA87WBR6-F1
#
_entry.id   AF-A0AA87WBR6-F1
#
_cell.length_a   1.000
_cell.length_b   1.000
_cell.length_c   1.000
_cell.angle_alpha   90.00
_cell.angle_beta   90.00
_cell.angle_gamma   90.00
#
_symmetry.space_group_name_H-M   'P 1'
#
loop_
_entity.id
_entity.type
_entity.pdbx_description
1 polymer ?
#
loop_
_entity_poly.entity_id
_entity_poly.type
_entity_poly.pdbx_seq_one_letter_code
_entity_poly.pdbx_strand_id
1 'polypeptide(L)' 'MHYDKVRAMEKPTQEQLAELRKLSREARVPDESEIVTSREEAERRIRDLKDKRWME' A
#
# COMPACT_ATOMS: atom_id res chain seq x y z
N MET A 1 -13.68 19.32 5.38
CA MET A 1 -12.55 18.38 5.52
C MET A 1 -11.69 18.51 4.27
N HIS A 2 -10.46 19.02 4.37
CA HIS A 2 -9.58 19.31 3.22
C HIS A 2 -8.26 18.52 3.26
N TYR A 3 -8.13 17.56 4.17
CA TYR A 3 -6.87 16.84 4.40
C TYR A 3 -6.62 15.67 3.43
N ASP A 4 -7.67 15.14 2.79
CA ASP A 4 -7.56 13.94 1.95
C ASP A 4 -6.84 14.22 0.62
N LYS A 5 -7.01 15.42 0.05
CA LYS A 5 -6.33 15.81 -1.20
C LYS A 5 -4.82 15.95 -1.06
N VAL A 6 -4.32 16.33 0.11
CA VAL A 6 -2.87 16.49 0.34
C VAL A 6 -2.20 15.11 0.40
N ARG A 7 -2.83 14.13 1.07
CA ARG A 7 -2.32 12.76 1.15
C ARG A 7 -2.30 12.03 -0.19
N ALA A 8 -3.24 12.33 -1.08
CA ALA A 8 -3.28 11.76 -2.43
C ALA A 8 -2.06 12.15 -3.30
N MET A 9 -1.43 13.29 -3.01
CA MET A 9 -0.26 13.80 -3.75
C MET A 9 1.07 13.57 -3.01
N GLU A 10 1.03 13.10 -1.77
CA GLU A 10 2.22 12.72 -1.01
C GLU A 10 2.81 11.42 -1.56
N LYS A 11 4.14 11.34 -1.63
CA LYS A 11 4.83 10.09 -1.96
C LYS A 11 4.61 9.06 -0.85
N PRO A 12 4.60 7.75 -1.17
CA PRO A 12 4.56 6.69 -0.17
C PRO A 12 5.72 6.83 0.82
N THR A 13 5.46 6.60 2.10
CA THR A 13 6.52 6.56 3.11
C THR A 13 7.33 5.27 2.99
N GLN A 14 8.57 5.27 3.52
CA GLN A 14 9.39 4.05 3.53
C GLN A 14 8.73 2.90 4.30
N GLU A 15 8.01 3.20 5.38
CA GLU A 15 7.26 2.21 6.14
C GLU A 15 6.16 1.56 5.28
N GLN A 16 5.42 2.37 4.52
CA GLN A 16 4.38 1.86 3.61
C GLN A 16 4.97 1.00 2.50
N LEU A 17 6.09 1.40 1.91
CA LEU A 17 6.79 0.61 0.89
C LEU A 17 7.31 -0.72 1.46
N ALA A 18 7.89 -0.70 2.67
CA ALA A 18 8.35 -1.91 3.35
C ALA A 18 7.19 -2.87 3.67
N GLU A 19 6.05 -2.33 4.09
CA GLU A 19 4.84 -3.11 4.37
C GLU A 19 4.25 -3.71 3.10
N LEU A 20 4.14 -2.94 2.01
CA LEU A 20 3.73 -3.42 0.70
C LEU A 20 4.63 -4.55 0.21
N ARG A 21 5.95 -4.41 0.33
CA ARG A 21 6.90 -5.45 -0.07
C ARG A 21 6.72 -6.74 0.71
N LYS A 22 6.50 -6.64 2.03
CA LYS A 22 6.25 -7.79 2.89
C LYS A 22 4.93 -8.47 2.51
N LEU A 23 3.84 -7.70 2.42
CA LEU A 23 2.51 -8.22 2.13
C LEU A 23 2.41 -8.81 0.72
N SER A 24 3.08 -8.20 -0.27
CA SER A 24 3.12 -8.71 -1.65
C SER A 24 3.79 -10.09 -1.71
N ARG A 25 4.88 -10.28 -0.97
CA ARG A 25 5.56 -11.57 -0.85
C ARG A 25 4.69 -12.63 -0.17
N GLU A 26 4.02 -12.25 0.91
CA GLU A 26 3.10 -13.14 1.64
C GLU A 26 1.93 -13.59 0.74
N ALA A 27 1.34 -12.65 -0.02
CA ALA A 27 0.26 -12.92 -0.97
C ALA A 27 0.72 -13.56 -2.30
N ARG A 28 2.04 -13.79 -2.47
CA ARG A 28 2.66 -14.33 -3.70
C ARG A 28 2.31 -13.52 -4.97
N VAL A 29 2.22 -12.21 -4.84
CA VAL A 29 1.99 -11.26 -5.94
C VAL A 29 3.26 -10.44 -6.22
N PRO A 30 3.34 -9.73 -7.37
CA PRO A 30 4.42 -8.78 -7.64
C PRO A 30 4.57 -7.72 -6.54
N ASP A 31 5.77 -7.17 -6.37
CA ASP A 31 6.06 -6.17 -5.33
C ASP A 31 5.31 -4.86 -5.62
N GLU A 32 4.17 -4.67 -4.95
CA GLU A 32 3.34 -3.47 -5.08
C GLU A 32 4.11 -2.20 -4.67
N SER A 33 5.19 -2.30 -3.88
CA SER A 33 6.01 -1.14 -3.50
C SER A 33 6.75 -0.50 -4.69
N GLU A 34 6.96 -1.25 -5.78
CA GLU A 34 7.58 -0.73 -7.01
C GLU A 34 6.58 -0.02 -7.93
N ILE A 35 5.27 -0.22 -7.69
CA ILE A 35 4.18 0.25 -8.55
C ILE A 35 3.50 1.49 -7.95
N VAL A 36 3.31 1.54 -6.63
CA VAL A 36 2.57 2.62 -5.98
C VAL A 36 3.30 3.97 -6.09
N THR A 37 2.53 5.03 -6.38
CA THR A 37 3.09 6.37 -6.62
C THR A 37 2.67 7.41 -5.59
N SER A 38 1.63 7.10 -4.81
CA SER A 38 1.11 7.97 -3.75
C SER A 38 0.90 7.25 -2.43
N ARG A 39 0.95 8.02 -1.34
CA ARG A 39 0.68 7.56 0.01
C ARG A 39 -0.70 6.94 0.13
N GLU A 40 -1.72 7.58 -0.45
CA GLU A 40 -3.09 7.07 -0.40
C GLU A 40 -3.24 5.74 -1.17
N GLU A 41 -2.59 5.63 -2.32
CA GLU A 41 -2.55 4.38 -3.09
C GLU A 41 -1.86 3.26 -2.31
N ALA A 42 -0.75 3.58 -1.64
CA ALA A 42 -0.04 2.65 -0.77
C ALA A 42 -0.93 2.18 0.40
N GLU A 43 -1.66 3.10 1.06
CA GLU A 43 -2.61 2.75 2.14
C GLU A 43 -3.72 1.82 1.66
N ARG A 44 -4.26 2.06 0.44
CA ARG A 44 -5.27 1.17 -0.16
C ARG A 44 -4.71 -0.22 -0.45
N ARG A 45 -3.55 -0.32 -1.10
CA ARG A 45 -2.93 -1.62 -1.43
C ARG A 45 -2.56 -2.42 -0.19
N ILE A 46 -2.04 -1.77 0.85
CA ILE A 46 -1.76 -2.42 2.14
C ILE A 46 -3.04 -3.04 2.71
N ARG A 47 -4.16 -2.31 2.68
CA ARG A 47 -5.46 -2.82 3.14
C ARG A 47 -5.92 -4.01 2.29
N ASP A 48 -5.91 -3.87 0.97
CA ASP A 48 -6.35 -4.92 0.05
C ASP A 48 -5.56 -6.23 0.25
N LEU A 49 -4.24 -6.14 0.42
CA LEU A 49 -3.37 -7.30 0.65
C LEU A 49 -3.58 -7.92 2.03
N LYS A 50 -3.81 -7.10 3.06
CA LYS A 50 -4.16 -7.60 4.40
C LYS A 50 -5.50 -8.33 4.36
N ASP A 51 -6.51 -7.76 3.74
CA ASP A 51 -7.86 -8.34 3.68
C ASP A 51 -7.84 -9.70 2.94
N LYS A 52 -7.08 -9.80 1.85
CA LYS A 52 -6.86 -11.08 1.15
C LYS A 52 -6.24 -12.15 2.04
N ARG A 53 -5.33 -11.77 2.95
CA ARG A 53 -4.69 -12.70 3.90
C ARG A 53 -5.67 -13.27 4.93
N TRP A 54 -6.77 -12.59 5.22
CA TRP A 54 -7.78 -13.05 6.18
C TRP A 54 -8.89 -13.91 5.53
N MET A 55 -8.95 -13.98 4.20
CA MET A 55 -9.98 -14.73 3.46
C MET A 55 -9.54 -16.13 3.01
N GLU A 56 -8.33 -16.59 3.34
CA GLU A 56 -7.88 -17.99 3.19
C GLU A 56 -7.90 -18.73 4.53
#